data_AF-A0A7Y2EGI2-F1
#
_entry.id   AF-A0A7Y2EGI2-F1
#
_cell.length_a   1.000
_cell.length_b   1.000
_cell.length_c   1.000
_cell.angle_alpha   90.00
_cell.angle_beta   90.00
_cell.angle_gamma   90.00
#
_symmetry.space_group_name_H-M   'P 1'
#
loop_
_entity.id
_entity.type
_entity.pdbx_description
1 polymer ?
#
loop_
_entity_poly.entity_id
_entity_poly.type
_entity_poly.pdbx_seq_one_letter_code
_entity_poly.pdbx_strand_id
1 'polypeptide(L)' 'MRRITKTLIPLVLLAISGTIAKAETEPGPSVVTSIRPVHALASAVMEGVSSPHLIVQGAGSPHSYTLRPSDAKA' A
#
# COMPACT_ATOMS: atom_id res chain seq x y z
N MET A 1 4.36 -51.56 13.11
CA MET A 1 3.38 -50.48 12.83
C MET A 1 3.62 -49.20 13.65
N ARG A 2 3.92 -49.27 14.96
CA ARG A 2 4.13 -48.09 15.84
C ARG A 2 5.29 -47.12 15.50
N ARG A 3 6.28 -47.53 14.69
CA ARG A 3 7.42 -46.68 14.30
C ARG A 3 7.10 -45.75 13.13
N ILE A 4 6.26 -46.21 12.20
CA ILE A 4 5.82 -45.45 11.02
C ILE A 4 4.96 -44.26 11.44
N THR A 5 4.06 -44.46 12.42
CA THR A 5 3.22 -43.37 12.96
C THR A 5 4.00 -42.31 13.72
N LYS A 6 5.16 -42.64 14.32
CA LYS A 6 5.98 -41.68 15.08
C LYS A 6 6.83 -40.78 14.18
N THR A 7 7.18 -41.23 12.98
CA THR A 7 7.92 -40.43 11.98
C THR A 7 7.00 -39.61 11.07
N LEU A 8 5.73 -40.01 10.93
CA LEU A 8 4.73 -39.28 10.15
C LEU A 8 4.29 -37.96 10.80
N ILE A 9 4.20 -37.91 12.15
CA ILE A 9 3.78 -36.71 12.88
C ILE A 9 4.72 -35.49 12.67
N PRO A 10 6.06 -35.59 12.85
CA PRO A 10 6.95 -34.45 12.60
C PRO A 10 7.03 -34.07 11.12
N LEU A 11 6.85 -35.03 10.21
CA LEU A 11 6.85 -34.77 8.77
C LEU A 11 5.60 -33.98 8.33
N VAL A 12 4.44 -34.28 8.91
CA VAL A 12 3.21 -33.50 8.71
C VAL A 12 3.34 -32.11 9.33
N LEU A 13 3.94 -31.97 10.52
CA LEU A 13 4.17 -30.66 11.15
C LEU A 13 5.11 -29.76 10.33
N LEU A 14 6.15 -30.34 9.72
CA LEU A 14 7.09 -29.61 8.87
C LEU A 14 6.45 -29.18 7.55
N ALA A 15 5.56 -30.00 6.97
CA ALA A 15 4.82 -29.69 5.76
C ALA A 15 3.82 -28.53 5.93
N ILE A 16 3.29 -28.32 7.15
CA ILE A 16 2.36 -27.22 7.46
C ILE A 16 3.07 -25.87 7.61
N SER A 17 4.36 -25.86 7.97
CA SER A 17 5.11 -24.60 8.19
C SER A 17 5.51 -23.88 6.89
N GLY A 18 5.42 -24.53 5.73
CA GLY A 18 5.92 -24.01 4.46
C GLY A 18 4.95 -23.17 3.61
N THR A 19 3.69 -23.02 4.00
CA THR A 19 2.64 -22.46 3.12
C THR A 19 2.10 -21.09 3.52
N ILE A 20 2.77 -20.36 4.42
CA ILE A 20 2.44 -18.94 4.65
C ILE A 20 3.17 -18.10 3.59
N ALA A 21 2.67 -18.15 2.36
CA ALA A 21 3.01 -17.14 1.37
C ALA A 21 2.48 -15.80 1.88
N LYS A 22 3.38 -14.89 2.27
CA LYS A 22 3.03 -13.49 2.45
C LYS A 22 2.56 -13.00 1.08
N ALA A 23 1.28 -12.63 0.97
CA ALA A 23 0.82 -11.85 -0.16
C ALA A 23 1.64 -10.55 -0.15
N GLU A 24 2.50 -10.38 -1.15
CA GLU A 24 3.19 -9.12 -1.35
C GLU A 24 2.12 -8.11 -1.76
N THR A 25 1.86 -7.13 -0.88
CA THR A 25 0.98 -6.02 -1.21
C THR A 25 1.67 -5.23 -2.31
N GLU A 26 1.23 -5.40 -3.56
CA GLU A 26 1.64 -4.55 -4.67
C GLU A 26 1.48 -3.08 -4.24
N PRO A 27 2.49 -2.23 -4.45
CA PRO A 27 2.36 -0.82 -4.09
C PRO A 27 1.16 -0.23 -4.83
N GLY A 28 0.23 0.35 -4.07
CA GLY A 28 -0.95 1.00 -4.63
C GLY A 28 -0.58 2.09 -5.64
N PRO A 29 -1.51 2.51 -6.50
CA PRO A 29 -1.23 3.45 -7.57
C PRO A 29 -0.67 4.77 -7.01
N SER A 30 0.32 5.33 -7.72
CA SER A 30 0.82 6.68 -7.46
C SER A 30 -0.16 7.68 -8.04
N VAL A 31 -0.79 8.48 -7.17
CA VAL A 31 -1.78 9.48 -7.55
C VAL A 31 -1.38 10.83 -6.97
N VAL A 32 -1.44 11.86 -7.80
CA VAL A 32 -1.14 13.24 -7.43
C VAL A 32 -2.38 14.10 -7.62
N THR A 33 -2.65 14.98 -6.67
CA THR A 33 -3.79 15.90 -6.67
C THR A 33 -3.32 17.33 -6.48
N SER A 34 -4.00 18.26 -7.15
CA SER A 34 -3.62 19.66 -7.14
C SER A 34 -4.05 20.39 -5.87
N ILE A 35 -5.26 20.12 -5.38
CA ILE A 35 -5.93 20.89 -4.33
C ILE A 35 -6.67 20.01 -3.31
N ARG A 36 -6.91 20.54 -2.11
CA ARG A 36 -7.55 19.82 -1.00
C ARG A 36 -8.91 19.18 -1.31
N PRO A 37 -9.86 19.86 -1.99
CA PRO A 37 -11.14 19.22 -2.34
C PRO A 37 -10.97 17.94 -3.17
N VAL A 38 -10.04 17.96 -4.13
CA VAL A 38 -9.76 16.80 -4.99
C VAL A 38 -9.00 15.71 -4.23
N HIS A 39 -8.04 16.10 -3.39
CA HIS A 39 -7.36 15.16 -2.49
C HIS A 39 -8.35 14.40 -1.60
N ALA A 40 -9.30 15.10 -0.97
CA ALA A 40 -10.29 14.46 -0.10
C ALA A 40 -11.15 13.41 -0.83
N LEU A 41 -11.60 13.74 -2.05
CA LEU A 41 -12.36 12.80 -2.88
C LEU A 41 -11.50 11.59 -3.29
N ALA A 42 -10.27 11.83 -3.75
CA ALA A 42 -9.35 10.76 -4.15
C ALA A 42 -8.97 9.87 -2.97
N SER A 43 -8.70 10.44 -1.79
CA SER A 43 -8.42 9.67 -0.57
C SER A 43 -9.58 8.75 -0.19
N ALA A 44 -10.83 9.22 -0.31
CA ALA A 44 -12.00 8.39 -0.02
C ALA A 44 -12.14 7.22 -1.01
N VAL A 45 -11.79 7.42 -2.28
CA VAL A 45 -11.78 6.35 -3.29
C VAL A 45 -10.63 5.36 -3.07
N MET A 46 -9.49 5.83 -2.57
CA MET A 46 -8.26 5.05 -2.37
C MET A 46 -8.15 4.40 -0.98
N GLU A 47 -9.21 4.46 -0.16
CA GLU A 47 -9.22 3.89 1.19
C GLU A 47 -8.78 2.42 1.19
N GLY A 48 -7.79 2.09 2.03
CA GLY A 48 -7.23 0.74 2.13
C GLY A 48 -6.25 0.34 1.00
N VAL A 49 -6.00 1.22 0.02
CA VAL A 49 -5.09 0.97 -1.12
C VAL A 49 -3.83 1.82 -1.03
N SER A 50 -3.96 3.15 -1.11
CA SER A 50 -2.86 4.12 -0.99
C SER A 50 -3.39 5.52 -0.67
N SER A 51 -2.52 6.52 -0.53
CA SER A 51 -2.92 7.92 -0.33
C SER A 51 -2.41 8.80 -1.46
N PRO A 52 -3.23 9.72 -2.00
CA PRO A 52 -2.77 10.66 -3.01
C PRO A 52 -1.77 11.68 -2.42
N HIS A 53 -0.84 12.16 -3.25
CA HIS A 53 0.02 13.30 -2.93
C HIS A 53 -0.71 14.62 -3.21
N LEU A 54 -0.53 15.63 -2.34
CA LEU A 54 -1.11 16.97 -2.52
C LEU A 54 -0.03 17.99 -2.88
N ILE A 55 -0.20 18.63 -4.03
CA ILE A 55 0.72 19.66 -4.54
C ILE A 55 0.59 20.97 -3.76
N VAL A 56 -0.59 21.59 -3.75
CA VAL A 56 -0.81 22.87 -3.05
C VAL A 56 -1.11 22.59 -1.57
N GLN A 57 -0.06 22.62 -0.76
CA GLN A 57 -0.15 22.40 0.68
C GLN A 57 -0.57 23.66 1.44
N GLY A 58 -1.24 23.49 2.59
CA GLY A 58 -1.60 24.60 3.49
C GLY A 58 -2.69 25.53 2.94
N ALA A 59 -2.66 26.80 3.36
CA ALA A 59 -3.66 27.81 3.01
C ALA A 59 -3.35 28.58 1.71
N GLY A 60 -2.41 28.10 0.88
CA GLY A 60 -2.07 28.72 -0.40
C GLY A 60 -3.26 28.70 -1.37
N SER A 61 -3.44 29.79 -2.12
CA SER A 61 -4.45 29.85 -3.18
C SER A 61 -4.02 28.98 -4.36
N PRO A 62 -4.88 28.05 -4.85
CA PRO A 62 -4.58 27.25 -6.04
C PRO A 62 -4.31 28.07 -7.29
N HIS A 63 -4.96 29.22 -7.41
CA HIS A 63 -4.90 30.04 -8.62
C HIS A 63 -3.59 30.83 -8.74
N SER A 64 -2.91 31.08 -7.63
CA SER A 64 -1.64 31.83 -7.58
C SER A 64 -0.44 30.95 -7.22
N TYR A 65 -0.62 29.64 -7.15
CA TYR A 65 0.47 28.73 -6.78
C TYR A 65 1.47 28.60 -7.94
N THR A 66 2.75 28.86 -7.66
CA THR A 66 3.84 28.65 -8.63
C THR A 66 4.49 27.30 -8.35
N LEU A 67 4.33 26.35 -9.28
CA LEU A 67 4.97 25.04 -9.17
C LEU A 67 6.49 25.17 -9.13
N ARG A 68 7.11 24.38 -8.27
CA ARG A 68 8.56 24.23 -8.18
C ARG A 68 8.97 22.93 -8.90
N PRO A 69 10.21 22.83 -9.41
CA PRO A 69 10.72 21.56 -9.96
C PRO A 69 10.64 20.37 -8.99
N SER A 70 10.64 20.61 -7.67
CA SER A 70 10.42 19.57 -6.66
C SER A 70 9.03 18.94 -6.75
N ASP A 71 8.03 19.71 -7.16
CA ASP A 71 6.63 19.27 -7.21
C ASP A 71 6.39 18.32 -8.39
N ALA A 72 7.29 18.30 -9.39
CA ALA A 72 7.26 17.35 -10.51
C ALA A 72 7.79 15.94 -10.17
N LYS A 73 8.40 15.78 -8.99
CA LYS A 73 8.86 14.48 -8.49
C LYS A 73 7.78 13.74 -7.69
N ALA A 74 6.64 14.40 -7.45
CA ALA A 74 5.50 13.84 -6.75
C ALA A 74 4.81 12.71 -7.53
#